data_AF-M1BGI3-F1
#
_entry.id   AF-M1BGI3-F1
#
_cell.length_a   1.000
_cell.length_b   1.000
_cell.length_c   1.000
_cell.angle_alpha   90.00
_cell.angle_beta   90.00
_cell.angle_gamma   90.00
#
_symmetry.space_group_name_H-M   'P 1'
#
loop_
_entity.id
_entity.type
_entity.pdbx_description
1 polymer ?
#
loop_
_entity_poly.entity_id
_entity_poly.type
_entity_poly.pdbx_seq_one_letter_code
_entity_poly.pdbx_strand_id
1 'polypeptide(L)'
;MNASNILLLLIATVALFASVNLAFDDSENALKSQNVLSKSEIIQLNGAIGPESVAFDPNGEGPYIGIADGRILKFQGSSWADFAVTSSQRENCTLPFAPEMEHICGRPLGLRFDTKTGELYIADAYFGIQVVGPKGGLATPLVQKLDGPLEGTHDTFAELPGFPDNIRINSKGEFWVALQAIRSQLSFSNSEMGNALLKLPFIAQQLDDLLNGGLLHATAIKLSEDGRVLEVLEDIEGKTLRSISEVQEKYGKLWFGSVMMPFLGLYGF
;
A
#
# COMPACT_ATOMS: atom_id res chain seq x y z
N MET A 1 -54.15 18.08 18.89
CA MET A 1 -53.34 19.16 18.27
C MET A 1 -54.19 19.84 17.22
N ASN A 2 -54.31 21.17 17.24
CA ASN A 2 -55.12 21.89 16.25
C ASN A 2 -54.31 22.13 14.96
N ALA A 3 -54.97 22.34 13.82
CA ALA A 3 -54.32 22.40 12.49
C ALA A 3 -53.17 23.42 12.41
N SER A 4 -53.25 24.52 13.17
CA SER A 4 -52.20 25.53 13.28
C SER A 4 -50.90 25.00 13.92
N ASN A 5 -51.00 24.07 14.87
CA ASN A 5 -49.83 23.49 15.54
C ASN A 5 -49.13 22.46 14.65
N ILE A 6 -49.86 21.82 13.74
CA ILE A 6 -49.30 20.87 12.76
C ILE A 6 -48.51 21.64 11.68
N LEU A 7 -49.03 22.78 11.23
CA LEU A 7 -48.35 23.63 10.25
C LEU A 7 -47.04 24.23 10.80
N LEU A 8 -47.06 24.70 12.06
CA LEU A 8 -45.84 25.18 12.72
C LEU A 8 -44.77 24.09 12.89
N LEU A 9 -45.19 22.85 13.20
CA LEU A 9 -44.27 21.73 13.33
C LEU A 9 -43.63 21.35 11.98
N LEU A 10 -44.41 21.40 10.89
CA LEU A 10 -43.94 21.16 9.51
C LEU A 10 -42.97 22.24 9.02
N ILE A 11 -43.23 23.51 9.33
CA ILE A 11 -42.31 24.60 8.97
C ILE A 11 -41.02 24.48 9.78
N ALA A 12 -41.09 24.14 11.07
CA ALA A 12 -39.93 23.94 11.91
C ALA A 12 -39.07 22.75 11.45
N THR A 13 -39.68 21.62 11.04
CA THR A 13 -38.93 20.48 10.51
C THR A 13 -38.31 20.79 9.15
N VAL A 14 -39.03 21.43 8.23
CA VAL A 14 -38.47 21.83 6.92
C VAL A 14 -37.34 22.85 7.10
N ALA A 15 -37.47 23.81 8.02
CA ALA A 15 -36.40 24.76 8.33
C ALA A 15 -35.19 24.06 8.97
N LEU A 16 -35.40 23.06 9.83
CA LEU A 16 -34.32 22.25 10.40
C LEU A 16 -33.61 21.45 9.30
N PHE A 17 -34.35 20.78 8.42
CA PHE A 17 -33.80 20.04 7.27
C PHE A 17 -33.07 20.97 6.30
N ALA A 18 -33.59 22.18 6.04
CA ALA A 18 -32.92 23.17 5.22
C ALA A 18 -31.65 23.70 5.88
N SER A 19 -31.65 23.93 7.20
CA SER A 19 -30.47 24.38 7.95
C SER A 19 -29.39 23.30 8.07
N VAL A 20 -29.78 22.03 8.16
CA VAL A 20 -28.85 20.89 8.13
C VAL A 20 -28.25 20.77 6.73
N ASN A 21 -29.06 20.87 5.67
CA ASN A 21 -28.55 20.83 4.28
C ASN A 21 -27.68 22.06 3.94
N LEU A 22 -27.96 23.24 4.48
CA LEU A 22 -27.14 24.45 4.32
C LEU A 22 -25.87 24.43 5.19
N ALA A 23 -25.85 23.67 6.29
CA ALA A 23 -24.65 23.44 7.10
C ALA A 23 -23.75 22.34 6.52
N PHE A 24 -24.19 21.64 5.47
CA PHE A 24 -23.39 20.68 4.70
C PHE A 24 -22.87 21.25 3.37
N ASP A 25 -22.87 22.58 3.22
CA ASP A 25 -22.26 23.28 2.09
C ASP A 25 -21.02 24.10 2.51
N ASP A 26 -20.13 23.49 3.31
CA ASP A 26 -18.73 23.92 3.44
C ASP A 26 -17.88 23.12 2.44
N SER A 27 -18.10 23.42 1.16
CA SER A 27 -17.28 22.92 0.05
C SER A 27 -16.08 23.85 -0.18
N GLU A 28 -14.98 23.62 0.54
CA GLU A 28 -13.66 24.13 0.09
C GLU A 28 -12.49 23.15 0.23
N ASN A 29 -12.75 21.86 0.56
CA ASN A 29 -11.78 20.76 0.40
C ASN A 29 -12.50 19.40 0.38
N ALA A 30 -13.41 19.20 -0.57
CA ALA A 30 -13.94 17.85 -0.80
C ALA A 30 -12.76 16.93 -1.17
N LEU A 31 -12.44 15.97 -0.30
CA LEU A 31 -11.40 14.98 -0.50
C LEU A 31 -11.59 14.32 -1.88
N LYS A 32 -10.62 14.51 -2.78
CA LYS A 32 -10.76 14.07 -4.17
C LYS A 32 -10.39 12.59 -4.29
N SER A 33 -11.33 11.70 -3.93
CA SER A 33 -11.21 10.29 -4.31
C SER A 33 -11.52 10.08 -5.79
N GLN A 34 -10.72 9.27 -6.47
CA GLN A 34 -10.79 9.04 -7.91
C GLN A 34 -10.59 7.55 -8.23
N ASN A 35 -11.59 6.92 -8.85
CA ASN A 35 -11.48 5.55 -9.36
C ASN A 35 -10.81 5.54 -10.75
N VAL A 36 -9.48 5.64 -10.78
CA VAL A 36 -8.70 5.84 -12.02
C VAL A 36 -7.59 4.81 -12.23
N LEU A 37 -7.22 4.05 -11.21
CA LEU A 37 -6.11 3.09 -11.27
C LEU A 37 -6.44 1.87 -12.15
N SER A 38 -7.72 1.65 -12.46
CA SER A 38 -8.12 0.68 -13.49
C SER A 38 -7.53 0.97 -14.89
N LYS A 39 -7.02 2.19 -15.13
CA LYS A 39 -6.36 2.61 -16.38
C LYS A 39 -4.85 2.36 -16.39
N SER A 40 -4.29 1.80 -15.33
CA SER A 40 -2.85 1.55 -15.24
C SER A 40 -2.35 0.59 -16.32
N GLU A 41 -1.12 0.84 -16.77
CA GLU A 41 -0.34 -0.11 -17.54
C GLU A 41 0.31 -1.13 -16.60
N ILE A 42 0.67 -2.29 -17.13
CA ILE A 42 1.33 -3.37 -16.37
C ILE A 42 2.64 -3.77 -17.04
N ILE A 43 3.69 -3.92 -16.24
CA ILE A 43 4.97 -4.50 -16.65
C ILE A 43 5.04 -5.90 -16.05
N GLN A 44 4.93 -6.92 -16.89
CA GLN A 44 4.86 -8.31 -16.46
C GLN A 44 6.18 -8.78 -15.82
N LEU A 45 6.07 -9.57 -14.75
CA LEU A 45 7.17 -10.34 -14.18
C LEU A 45 7.01 -11.79 -14.63
N ASN A 46 7.79 -12.20 -15.63
CA ASN A 46 7.76 -13.58 -16.11
C ASN A 46 8.52 -14.49 -15.14
N GLY A 47 7.81 -15.41 -14.48
CA GLY A 47 8.42 -16.39 -13.58
C GLY A 47 8.81 -15.82 -12.21
N ALA A 48 8.23 -14.70 -11.80
CA ALA A 48 8.37 -14.11 -10.47
C ALA A 48 7.06 -13.40 -10.10
N ILE A 49 6.80 -13.27 -8.80
CA ILE A 49 5.66 -12.49 -8.31
C ILE A 49 6.06 -11.61 -7.14
N GLY A 50 5.13 -10.74 -6.76
CA GLY A 50 5.23 -9.97 -5.55
C GLY A 50 6.30 -8.88 -5.58
N PRO A 51 6.31 -8.00 -6.60
CA PRO A 51 7.18 -6.83 -6.63
C PRO A 51 6.77 -5.86 -5.52
N GLU A 52 7.24 -6.10 -4.30
CA GLU A 52 6.66 -5.47 -3.11
C GLU A 52 7.00 -3.99 -3.02
N SER A 53 8.26 -3.65 -3.29
CA SER A 53 8.79 -2.30 -3.16
C SER A 53 9.52 -1.88 -4.42
N VAL A 54 9.45 -0.60 -4.76
CA VAL A 54 10.00 -0.01 -5.98
C VAL A 54 11.01 1.06 -5.64
N ALA A 55 12.21 0.97 -6.19
CA ALA A 55 13.26 1.97 -6.00
C ALA A 55 13.88 2.42 -7.33
N PHE A 56 14.45 3.63 -7.32
CA PHE A 56 15.23 4.19 -8.42
C PHE A 56 16.57 4.64 -7.85
N ASP A 57 17.65 4.37 -8.58
CA ASP A 57 18.98 4.73 -8.14
C ASP A 57 19.24 6.25 -8.31
N PRO A 58 20.35 6.77 -7.76
CA PRO A 58 20.65 8.20 -7.81
C PRO A 58 20.95 8.72 -9.23
N ASN A 59 21.33 7.84 -10.16
CA ASN A 59 21.51 8.18 -11.57
C ASN A 59 20.18 8.20 -12.33
N GLY A 60 19.10 7.81 -11.67
CA GLY A 60 17.77 7.77 -12.22
C GLY A 60 17.43 6.47 -12.96
N GLU A 61 18.28 5.45 -12.87
CA GLU A 61 17.96 4.15 -13.47
C GLU A 61 17.02 3.33 -12.57
N GLY A 62 16.42 2.31 -13.16
CA GLY A 62 15.39 1.47 -12.55
C GLY A 62 14.16 1.31 -13.45
N PRO A 63 13.02 0.87 -12.90
CA PRO A 63 12.81 0.52 -11.49
C PRO A 63 13.62 -0.70 -11.03
N TYR A 64 13.96 -0.71 -9.75
CA TYR A 64 14.42 -1.88 -8.99
C TYR A 64 13.29 -2.38 -8.11
N ILE A 65 13.08 -3.69 -8.05
CA ILE A 65 11.98 -4.31 -7.31
C ILE A 65 12.45 -5.49 -6.47
N GLY A 66 11.90 -5.66 -5.28
CA GLY A 66 12.06 -6.87 -4.48
C GLY A 66 10.96 -7.87 -4.82
N ILE A 67 11.28 -9.16 -5.01
CA ILE A 67 10.30 -10.19 -5.38
C ILE A 67 10.20 -11.31 -4.33
N ALA A 68 9.16 -12.14 -4.42
CA ALA A 68 8.81 -13.16 -3.41
C ALA A 68 9.86 -14.25 -3.21
N ASP A 69 10.73 -14.48 -4.18
CA ASP A 69 11.82 -15.44 -4.04
C ASP A 69 13.09 -14.84 -3.42
N GLY A 70 13.09 -13.58 -2.97
CA GLY A 70 14.24 -12.96 -2.30
C GLY A 70 15.24 -12.27 -3.23
N ARG A 71 15.01 -12.26 -4.55
CA ARG A 71 15.79 -11.42 -5.48
C ARG A 71 15.33 -9.97 -5.46
N ILE A 72 16.27 -9.11 -5.85
CA ILE A 72 16.00 -7.77 -6.33
C ILE A 72 16.28 -7.76 -7.83
N LEU A 73 15.28 -7.37 -8.62
CA LEU A 73 15.39 -7.25 -10.08
C LEU A 73 15.50 -5.79 -10.50
N LYS A 74 16.21 -5.53 -11.59
CA LYS A 74 16.27 -4.22 -12.28
C LYS A 74 15.59 -4.33 -13.63
N PHE A 75 14.69 -3.41 -13.94
CA PHE A 75 14.10 -3.30 -15.27
C PHE A 75 15.07 -2.63 -16.24
N GLN A 76 15.31 -3.26 -17.40
CA GLN A 76 16.21 -2.77 -18.45
C GLN A 76 15.45 -2.27 -19.70
N GLY A 77 14.19 -1.84 -19.53
CA GLY A 77 13.33 -1.29 -20.59
C GLY A 77 12.47 -2.33 -21.30
N SER A 78 12.99 -3.54 -21.52
CA SER A 78 12.21 -4.65 -22.12
C SER A 78 12.22 -5.93 -21.29
N SER A 79 13.20 -6.11 -20.40
CA SER A 79 13.36 -7.31 -19.58
C SER A 79 13.79 -6.97 -18.16
N TRP A 80 13.54 -7.91 -17.25
CA TRP A 80 14.06 -7.90 -15.89
C TRP A 80 15.41 -8.61 -15.83
N ALA A 81 16.36 -8.03 -15.11
CA ALA A 81 17.66 -8.63 -14.84
C ALA A 81 17.86 -8.75 -13.33
N ASP A 82 18.51 -9.83 -12.89
CA ASP A 82 18.91 -9.99 -11.50
C ASP A 82 19.91 -8.89 -11.12
N PHE A 83 19.63 -8.19 -10.02
CA PHE A 83 20.51 -7.17 -9.46
C PHE A 83 21.15 -7.66 -8.16
N ALA A 84 20.34 -8.08 -7.20
CA ALA A 84 20.84 -8.51 -5.90
C ALA A 84 20.01 -9.64 -5.30
N VAL A 85 20.54 -10.28 -4.25
CA VAL A 85 19.85 -11.31 -3.46
C VAL A 85 20.04 -11.07 -1.97
N THR A 86 19.02 -11.36 -1.17
CA THR A 86 19.05 -11.19 0.28
C THR A 86 19.56 -12.42 1.06
N SER A 87 19.71 -13.56 0.39
CA SER A 87 20.22 -14.82 0.96
C SER A 87 21.29 -15.45 0.07
N SER A 88 22.29 -16.08 0.68
CA SER A 88 23.26 -16.91 -0.04
C SER A 88 22.77 -18.34 -0.26
N GLN A 89 21.77 -18.80 0.51
CA GLN A 89 21.26 -20.17 0.48
C GLN A 89 20.03 -20.25 -0.44
N ARG A 90 20.28 -20.41 -1.75
CA ARG A 90 19.23 -20.23 -2.77
C ARG A 90 18.98 -21.41 -3.71
N GLU A 91 19.53 -22.59 -3.41
CA GLU A 91 19.43 -23.76 -4.30
C GLU A 91 17.98 -24.13 -4.67
N ASN A 92 17.03 -23.91 -3.75
CA ASN A 92 15.62 -24.24 -3.94
C ASN A 92 14.70 -23.01 -4.10
N CYS A 93 15.27 -21.82 -4.35
CA CYS A 93 14.53 -20.55 -4.46
C CYS A 93 14.10 -20.24 -5.89
N THR A 94 13.65 -21.25 -6.63
CA THR A 94 13.28 -21.14 -8.06
C THR A 94 11.78 -21.06 -8.28
N LEU A 95 10.98 -21.35 -7.25
CA LEU A 95 9.52 -21.27 -7.33
C LEU A 95 9.09 -19.81 -7.11
N PRO A 96 8.28 -19.24 -8.03
CA PRO A 96 7.92 -17.83 -7.98
C PRO A 96 7.10 -17.45 -6.75
N PHE A 97 6.34 -18.39 -6.20
CA PHE A 97 5.61 -18.23 -4.94
C PHE A 97 5.76 -19.50 -4.10
N ALA A 98 6.62 -19.42 -3.09
CA ALA A 98 6.81 -20.45 -2.08
C ALA A 98 6.97 -19.75 -0.72
N PRO A 99 5.88 -19.30 -0.09
CA PRO A 99 5.90 -18.62 1.21
C PRO A 99 6.67 -19.39 2.28
N GLU A 100 6.56 -20.72 2.24
CA GLU A 100 7.29 -21.63 3.13
C GLU A 100 8.81 -21.55 2.97
N MET A 101 9.30 -21.06 1.84
CA MET A 101 10.72 -20.89 1.54
C MET A 101 11.22 -19.47 1.81
N GLU A 102 10.35 -18.49 2.12
CA GLU A 102 10.78 -17.10 2.31
C GLU A 102 11.80 -16.94 3.44
N HIS A 103 11.70 -17.74 4.51
CA HIS A 103 12.70 -17.74 5.60
C HIS A 103 14.10 -18.24 5.20
N ILE A 104 14.21 -18.89 4.04
CA ILE A 104 15.46 -19.38 3.44
C ILE A 104 15.90 -18.44 2.31
N CYS A 105 14.97 -18.09 1.43
CA CYS A 105 15.21 -17.33 0.21
C CYS A 105 15.30 -15.82 0.46
N GLY A 106 14.62 -15.34 1.49
CA GLY A 106 14.41 -13.94 1.80
C GLY A 106 13.13 -13.38 1.17
N ARG A 107 12.66 -12.27 1.72
CA ARG A 107 11.50 -11.53 1.25
C ARG A 107 11.76 -10.02 1.40
N PRO A 108 12.38 -9.37 0.40
CA PRO A 108 12.67 -7.94 0.42
C PRO A 108 11.37 -7.14 0.29
N LEU A 109 10.91 -6.57 1.41
CA LEU A 109 9.65 -5.81 1.49
C LEU A 109 9.82 -4.30 1.35
N GLY A 110 11.03 -3.78 1.59
CA GLY A 110 11.32 -2.35 1.46
C GLY A 110 12.66 -2.10 0.80
N LEU A 111 12.70 -1.21 -0.20
CA LEU A 111 13.91 -0.84 -0.94
C LEU A 111 14.15 0.67 -0.89
N ARG A 112 15.38 1.10 -0.59
CA ARG A 112 15.76 2.52 -0.67
C ARG A 112 17.23 2.70 -1.02
N PHE A 113 17.51 3.44 -2.09
CA PHE A 113 18.87 3.87 -2.38
C PHE A 113 19.28 5.04 -1.48
N ASP A 114 20.51 4.99 -0.97
CA ASP A 114 21.19 6.18 -0.47
C ASP A 114 21.62 7.02 -1.68
N THR A 115 21.08 8.25 -1.74
CA THR A 115 21.37 9.22 -2.80
C THR A 115 22.84 9.66 -2.89
N LYS A 116 23.62 9.51 -1.82
CA LYS A 116 25.02 9.91 -1.76
C LYS A 116 25.97 8.81 -2.18
N THR A 117 25.75 7.59 -1.68
CA THR A 117 26.65 6.45 -1.91
C THR A 117 26.23 5.58 -3.09
N GLY A 118 24.94 5.59 -3.45
CA GLY A 118 24.36 4.67 -4.43
C GLY A 118 24.17 3.25 -3.91
N GLU A 119 24.31 3.04 -2.60
CA GLU A 119 24.02 1.76 -1.95
C GLU A 119 22.51 1.57 -1.82
N LEU A 120 22.06 0.34 -2.05
CA LEU A 120 20.67 -0.06 -1.88
C LEU A 120 20.50 -0.67 -0.49
N TYR A 121 19.72 -0.02 0.35
CA TYR A 121 19.24 -0.55 1.62
C TYR A 121 17.98 -1.39 1.37
N ILE A 122 17.93 -2.55 2.02
CA ILE A 122 16.90 -3.56 1.84
C ILE A 122 16.35 -3.91 3.22
N ALA A 123 15.04 -3.74 3.41
CA ALA A 123 14.31 -4.31 4.54
C ALA A 123 13.75 -5.67 4.11
N ASP A 124 14.38 -6.74 4.58
CA ASP A 124 13.94 -8.12 4.35
C ASP A 124 13.15 -8.64 5.55
N ALA A 125 12.01 -9.30 5.30
CA ALA A 125 11.11 -9.77 6.36
C ALA A 125 11.75 -10.79 7.33
N TYR A 126 12.78 -11.52 6.88
CA TYR A 126 13.41 -12.59 7.66
C TYR A 126 14.87 -12.26 8.04
N PHE A 127 15.54 -11.43 7.25
CA PHE A 127 16.95 -11.09 7.45
C PHE A 127 17.20 -9.67 7.96
N GLY A 128 16.14 -8.91 8.25
CA GLY A 128 16.23 -7.55 8.77
C GLY A 128 16.74 -6.55 7.72
N ILE A 129 17.49 -5.54 8.17
CA ILE A 129 18.08 -4.53 7.29
C ILE A 129 19.41 -5.04 6.72
N GLN A 130 19.51 -5.01 5.39
CA GLN A 130 20.71 -5.35 4.64
C GLN A 130 21.08 -4.20 3.69
N VAL A 131 22.30 -4.25 3.15
CA VAL A 131 22.78 -3.30 2.15
C VAL A 131 23.52 -4.01 1.03
N VAL A 132 23.38 -3.51 -0.20
CA VAL A 132 24.18 -3.94 -1.34
C VAL A 132 24.72 -2.73 -2.10
N GLY A 133 25.95 -2.83 -2.59
CA GLY A 133 26.58 -1.77 -3.36
C GLY A 133 25.90 -1.53 -4.72
N PRO A 134 26.28 -0.47 -5.45
CA PRO A 134 25.66 -0.07 -6.72
C PRO A 134 25.82 -1.11 -7.85
N LYS A 135 26.70 -2.10 -7.69
CA LYS A 135 26.89 -3.20 -8.64
C LYS A 135 26.00 -4.41 -8.36
N GLY A 136 25.19 -4.39 -7.30
CA GLY A 136 24.38 -5.52 -6.89
C GLY A 136 25.20 -6.66 -6.28
N GLY A 137 24.66 -7.88 -6.34
CA GLY A 137 25.23 -9.08 -5.75
C GLY A 137 24.54 -9.52 -4.45
N LEU A 138 25.27 -10.24 -3.60
CA LEU A 138 24.77 -10.67 -2.29
C LEU A 138 24.72 -9.49 -1.33
N ALA A 139 23.56 -9.23 -0.75
CA ALA A 139 23.39 -8.21 0.27
C ALA A 139 24.15 -8.57 1.56
N THR A 140 24.67 -7.55 2.24
CA THR A 140 25.37 -7.67 3.51
C THR A 140 24.42 -7.28 4.65
N PRO A 141 24.26 -8.10 5.70
CA PRO A 141 23.45 -7.75 6.85
C PRO A 141 23.98 -6.51 7.59
N LEU A 142 23.08 -5.61 7.98
CA LEU A 142 23.38 -4.44 8.81
C LEU A 142 22.74 -4.55 10.20
N VAL A 143 21.42 -4.78 10.25
CA VAL A 143 20.66 -4.81 11.51
C VAL A 143 19.63 -5.93 11.44
N GLN A 144 19.78 -6.96 12.26
CA GLN A 144 18.82 -8.07 12.33
C GLN A 144 17.77 -7.86 13.43
N LYS A 145 18.10 -7.07 14.45
CA LYS A 145 17.20 -6.78 15.57
C LYS A 145 17.35 -5.31 15.94
N LEU A 146 16.21 -4.65 16.14
CA LEU A 146 16.17 -3.33 16.76
C LEU A 146 16.38 -3.50 18.27
N ASP A 147 17.31 -2.73 18.82
CA ASP A 147 17.57 -2.63 20.24
C ASP A 147 17.80 -1.14 20.55
N GLY A 148 17.25 -0.65 21.65
CA GLY A 148 17.42 0.74 22.07
C GLY A 148 16.23 1.31 22.84
N PRO A 149 16.35 2.55 23.34
CA PRO A 149 15.37 3.15 24.25
C PRO A 149 13.96 3.32 23.67
N LEU A 150 13.83 3.26 22.35
CA LEU A 150 12.57 3.43 21.62
C LEU A 150 11.99 2.11 21.10
N GLU A 151 12.59 0.97 21.42
CA GLU A 151 12.06 -0.34 21.02
C GLU A 151 10.60 -0.50 21.48
N GLY A 152 9.71 -0.88 20.56
CA GLY A 152 8.28 -1.05 20.83
C GLY A 152 7.48 0.26 20.98
N THR A 153 8.13 1.42 20.91
CA THR A 153 7.45 2.73 20.93
C THR A 153 7.11 3.19 19.51
N HIS A 154 6.00 3.92 19.37
CA HIS A 154 5.57 4.52 18.11
C HIS A 154 4.76 5.78 18.38
N ASP A 155 4.79 6.72 17.44
CA ASP A 155 3.87 7.85 17.37
C ASP A 155 2.94 7.65 16.16
N THR A 156 1.70 8.08 16.28
CA THR A 156 0.74 8.03 15.16
C THR A 156 0.95 9.23 14.25
N PHE A 157 1.37 8.97 13.01
CA PHE A 157 1.50 10.01 11.98
C PHE A 157 0.16 10.36 11.31
N ALA A 158 -0.64 9.35 10.96
CA ALA A 158 -1.97 9.52 10.34
C ALA A 158 -2.87 8.31 10.63
N GLU A 159 -4.17 8.54 10.76
CA GLU A 159 -5.19 7.48 10.82
C GLU A 159 -5.81 7.30 9.43
N LEU A 160 -5.70 6.08 8.86
CA LEU A 160 -6.14 5.79 7.49
C LEU A 160 -7.23 4.71 7.49
N PRO A 161 -8.15 4.74 6.51
CA PRO A 161 -9.15 3.69 6.32
C PRO A 161 -8.49 2.47 5.67
N GLY A 162 -7.65 1.73 6.39
CA GLY A 162 -6.73 0.82 5.71
C GLY A 162 -5.73 0.11 6.61
N PHE A 163 -5.12 -0.94 6.06
CA PHE A 163 -3.84 -1.45 6.54
C PHE A 163 -2.79 -0.80 5.65
N PRO A 164 -2.14 0.28 6.12
CA PRO A 164 -1.05 0.88 5.37
C PRO A 164 0.09 -0.12 5.23
N ASP A 165 0.69 -0.12 4.05
CA ASP A 165 1.86 -0.94 3.74
C ASP A 165 3.06 0.00 3.55
N ASN A 166 3.68 0.09 2.37
CA ASN A 166 4.78 1.03 2.16
C ASN A 166 4.32 2.51 2.10
N ILE A 167 5.23 3.37 2.55
CA ILE A 167 5.13 4.83 2.51
C ILE A 167 6.31 5.45 1.74
N ARG A 168 6.04 6.39 0.84
CA ARG A 168 7.03 7.10 0.03
C ARG A 168 6.83 8.59 0.03
N ILE A 169 7.90 9.33 0.31
CA ILE A 169 7.92 10.79 0.17
C ILE A 169 8.22 11.20 -1.28
N ASN A 170 7.48 12.17 -1.81
CA ASN A 170 7.75 12.81 -3.10
C ASN A 170 8.62 14.07 -2.93
N SER A 171 8.94 14.76 -4.04
CA SER A 171 9.81 15.95 -4.01
C SER A 171 9.19 17.18 -3.34
N LYS A 172 7.90 17.16 -3.02
CA LYS A 172 7.17 18.24 -2.34
C LYS A 172 7.02 18.03 -0.83
N GLY A 173 7.53 16.92 -0.30
CA GLY A 173 7.32 16.53 1.10
C GLY A 173 6.01 15.79 1.36
N GLU A 174 5.23 15.49 0.32
CA GLU A 174 3.98 14.72 0.44
C GLU A 174 4.29 13.22 0.47
N PHE A 175 3.44 12.44 1.12
CA PHE A 175 3.62 11.00 1.29
C PHE A 175 2.59 10.21 0.51
N TRP A 176 3.02 9.30 -0.35
CA TRP A 176 2.17 8.26 -0.88
C TRP A 176 2.17 7.05 0.04
N VAL A 177 0.99 6.54 0.36
CA VAL A 177 0.78 5.34 1.16
C VAL A 177 -0.09 4.38 0.36
N ALA A 178 0.42 3.16 0.15
CA ALA A 178 -0.40 2.07 -0.35
C ALA A 178 -1.24 1.51 0.80
N LEU A 179 -2.53 1.32 0.57
CA LEU A 179 -3.34 0.52 1.47
C LEU A 179 -3.46 -0.88 0.88
N GLN A 180 -2.96 -1.85 1.63
CA GLN A 180 -3.21 -3.24 1.33
C GLN A 180 -4.73 -3.47 1.44
N ALA A 181 -5.29 -4.18 0.45
CA ALA A 181 -6.73 -4.34 0.29
C ALA A 181 -7.43 -4.69 1.62
N ILE A 182 -8.14 -3.71 2.17
CA ILE A 182 -9.09 -3.90 3.26
C ILE A 182 -10.40 -4.33 2.61
N ARG A 183 -10.88 -5.54 2.95
CA ARG A 183 -12.29 -5.91 2.77
C ARG A 183 -13.17 -4.80 3.32
N SER A 184 -14.18 -4.43 2.56
CA SER A 184 -15.15 -3.37 2.88
C SER A 184 -15.40 -3.23 4.38
N GLN A 185 -15.23 -2.02 4.91
CA GLN A 185 -15.72 -1.68 6.24
C GLN A 185 -17.23 -1.97 6.29
N LEU A 186 -17.60 -3.12 6.87
CA LEU A 186 -18.94 -3.24 7.41
C LEU A 186 -18.97 -2.44 8.71
N SER A 187 -19.58 -1.26 8.61
CA SER A 187 -20.18 -0.57 9.74
C SER A 187 -21.16 -1.53 10.42
N PHE A 188 -20.75 -2.16 11.51
CA PHE A 188 -21.64 -2.93 12.37
C PHE A 188 -21.76 -2.25 13.73
N SER A 189 -22.89 -1.57 13.89
CA SER A 189 -23.65 -1.36 15.12
C SER A 189 -23.05 -1.99 16.39
N ASN A 190 -22.79 -1.13 17.39
CA ASN A 190 -22.42 -1.39 18.79
C ASN A 190 -23.07 -2.63 19.43
N SER A 191 -22.58 -3.83 19.13
CA SER A 191 -23.01 -5.06 19.80
C SER A 191 -21.80 -5.89 20.20
N GLU A 192 -21.84 -6.47 21.40
CA GLU A 192 -20.76 -7.32 21.95
C GLU A 192 -20.39 -8.48 21.03
N MET A 193 -21.33 -8.95 20.19
CA MET A 193 -21.11 -10.01 19.21
C MET A 193 -20.12 -9.60 18.10
N GLY A 194 -20.15 -8.35 17.65
CA GLY A 194 -19.24 -7.83 16.62
C GLY A 194 -17.79 -7.79 17.08
N ASN A 195 -17.55 -7.43 18.34
CA ASN A 195 -16.21 -7.40 18.95
C ASN A 195 -15.62 -8.79 19.19
N ALA A 196 -16.45 -9.82 19.37
CA ALA A 196 -15.98 -11.19 19.54
C ALA A 196 -15.54 -11.82 18.22
N LEU A 197 -16.22 -11.52 17.10
CA LEU A 197 -15.84 -12.01 15.77
C LEU A 197 -14.52 -11.39 15.26
N LEU A 198 -14.23 -10.13 15.62
CA LEU A 198 -12.97 -9.45 15.28
C LEU A 198 -11.72 -10.11 15.90
N LYS A 199 -11.87 -10.92 16.96
CA LYS A 199 -10.75 -11.63 17.61
C LYS A 199 -10.27 -12.87 16.86
N LEU A 200 -10.95 -13.26 15.77
CA LEU A 200 -10.59 -14.41 14.95
C LEU A 200 -10.33 -13.93 13.52
N PRO A 201 -9.15 -13.36 13.24
CA PRO A 201 -8.87 -12.64 11.99
C PRO A 201 -9.10 -13.50 10.73
N PHE A 202 -8.91 -14.81 10.85
CA PHE A 202 -9.03 -15.76 9.74
C PHE A 202 -10.49 -16.10 9.38
N ILE A 203 -11.40 -16.15 10.36
CA ILE A 203 -12.80 -16.58 10.15
C ILE A 203 -13.66 -15.43 9.61
N ALA A 204 -13.43 -14.20 10.10
CA ALA A 204 -14.12 -13.01 9.61
C ALA A 204 -13.80 -12.73 8.13
N GLN A 205 -12.55 -12.96 7.71
CA GLN A 205 -12.15 -12.84 6.31
C GLN A 205 -12.79 -13.92 5.42
N GLN A 206 -12.88 -15.18 5.87
CA GLN A 206 -13.50 -16.25 5.06
C GLN A 206 -15.02 -16.11 4.93
N LEU A 207 -15.70 -15.60 5.95
CA LEU A 207 -17.17 -15.51 5.95
C LEU A 207 -17.67 -14.37 5.04
N ASP A 208 -16.91 -13.28 4.95
CA ASP A 208 -17.22 -12.13 4.08
C ASP A 208 -16.98 -12.44 2.59
N ASP A 209 -15.98 -13.29 2.27
CA ASP A 209 -15.77 -13.85 0.92
C ASP A 209 -16.97 -14.64 0.43
N LEU A 210 -17.51 -15.46 1.33
CA LEU A 210 -18.57 -16.41 1.03
C LEU A 210 -19.92 -15.72 0.84
N LEU A 211 -20.13 -14.58 1.52
CA LEU A 211 -21.42 -13.88 1.53
C LEU A 211 -21.50 -12.74 0.51
N ASN A 212 -20.42 -12.00 0.28
CA ASN A 212 -20.47 -10.73 -0.46
C ASN A 212 -19.66 -10.69 -1.76
N GLY A 213 -18.85 -11.72 -2.06
CA GLY A 213 -18.11 -11.81 -3.32
C GLY A 213 -17.16 -10.63 -3.60
N GLY A 214 -16.66 -9.95 -2.55
CA GLY A 214 -15.88 -8.72 -2.66
C GLY A 214 -14.56 -8.90 -3.40
N LEU A 215 -14.33 -8.10 -4.46
CA LEU A 215 -13.06 -8.07 -5.17
C LEU A 215 -12.01 -7.30 -4.36
N LEU A 216 -10.75 -7.75 -4.45
CA LEU A 216 -9.60 -6.98 -4.00
C LEU A 216 -9.54 -5.67 -4.80
N HIS A 217 -9.45 -4.53 -4.13
CA HIS A 217 -9.31 -3.21 -4.76
C HIS A 217 -8.02 -2.52 -4.31
N ALA A 218 -7.33 -1.86 -5.25
CA ALA A 218 -6.16 -1.05 -4.93
C ALA A 218 -6.59 0.33 -4.43
N THR A 219 -5.95 0.81 -3.36
CA THR A 219 -6.16 2.16 -2.82
C THR A 219 -4.82 2.82 -2.49
N ALA A 220 -4.53 3.94 -3.15
CA ALA A 220 -3.35 4.76 -2.92
C ALA A 220 -3.77 6.10 -2.32
N ILE A 221 -3.20 6.45 -1.18
CA ILE A 221 -3.51 7.69 -0.47
C ILE A 221 -2.29 8.61 -0.50
N LYS A 222 -2.47 9.87 -0.92
CA LYS A 222 -1.47 10.92 -0.75
C LYS A 222 -1.78 11.71 0.52
N LEU A 223 -0.76 11.92 1.35
CA LEU A 223 -0.81 12.69 2.59
C LEU A 223 0.10 13.91 2.51
N SER A 224 -0.25 14.95 3.24
CA SER A 224 0.62 16.10 3.50
C SER A 224 1.70 15.77 4.55
N GLU A 225 2.61 16.72 4.76
CA GLU A 225 3.63 16.64 5.82
C GLU A 225 3.07 16.49 7.23
N ASP A 226 1.84 16.94 7.46
CA ASP A 226 1.10 16.85 8.73
C ASP A 226 0.08 15.70 8.77
N GLY A 227 0.14 14.77 7.82
CA GLY A 227 -0.69 13.56 7.82
C GLY A 227 -2.13 13.76 7.34
N ARG A 228 -2.49 14.93 6.80
CA ARG A 228 -3.82 15.16 6.19
C ARG A 228 -3.91 14.51 4.82
N VAL A 229 -5.04 13.90 4.51
CA VAL A 229 -5.27 13.31 3.19
C VAL A 229 -5.45 14.41 2.14
N LEU A 230 -4.64 14.34 1.07
CA LEU A 230 -4.66 15.27 -0.07
C LEU A 230 -5.36 14.68 -1.28
N GLU A 231 -5.18 13.37 -1.52
CA GLU A 231 -5.67 12.68 -2.71
C GLU A 231 -5.87 11.20 -2.42
N VAL A 232 -6.89 10.59 -3.03
CA VAL A 232 -7.12 9.15 -2.98
C VAL A 232 -7.33 8.64 -4.40
N LEU A 233 -6.56 7.61 -4.80
CA LEU A 233 -6.66 6.97 -6.11
C LEU A 233 -6.99 5.49 -5.91
N GLU A 234 -7.96 4.99 -6.67
CA GLU A 234 -8.51 3.65 -6.48
C GLU A 234 -8.68 2.89 -7.81
N ASP A 235 -8.69 1.55 -7.72
CA ASP A 235 -9.28 0.63 -8.72
C ASP A 235 -10.37 -0.18 -8.00
N ILE A 236 -11.54 0.44 -7.80
CA ILE A 236 -12.62 -0.07 -6.94
C ILE A 236 -13.13 -1.42 -7.45
N GLU A 237 -13.16 -1.61 -8.77
CA GLU A 237 -13.59 -2.87 -9.38
C GLU A 237 -12.48 -3.94 -9.41
N GLY A 238 -11.25 -3.61 -9.00
CA GLY A 238 -10.11 -4.52 -9.08
C GLY A 238 -9.81 -4.98 -10.51
N LYS A 239 -10.07 -4.11 -11.50
CA LYS A 239 -9.99 -4.47 -12.92
C LYS A 239 -8.55 -4.73 -13.36
N THR A 240 -7.63 -3.89 -12.90
CA THR A 240 -6.23 -3.85 -13.31
C THR A 240 -5.33 -4.02 -12.09
N LEU A 241 -5.41 -3.09 -11.13
CA LEU A 241 -4.66 -3.15 -9.87
C LEU A 241 -5.56 -3.74 -8.79
N ARG A 242 -5.44 -5.05 -8.56
CA ARG A 242 -6.24 -5.76 -7.54
C ARG A 242 -5.69 -5.57 -6.14
N SER A 243 -4.38 -5.48 -5.99
CA SER A 243 -3.72 -5.33 -4.69
C SER A 243 -2.43 -4.55 -4.88
N ILE A 244 -2.24 -3.52 -4.07
CA ILE A 244 -1.03 -2.73 -4.03
C ILE A 244 -0.46 -2.68 -2.62
N SER A 245 0.85 -2.68 -2.52
CA SER A 245 1.63 -2.55 -1.27
C SER A 245 2.66 -1.42 -1.35
N GLU A 246 2.81 -0.79 -2.52
CA GLU A 246 3.76 0.29 -2.76
C GLU A 246 3.18 1.28 -3.76
N VAL A 247 3.47 2.56 -3.54
CA VAL A 247 3.17 3.65 -4.47
C VAL A 247 4.36 4.59 -4.47
N GLN A 248 5.15 4.56 -5.54
CA GLN A 248 6.30 5.45 -5.71
C GLN A 248 6.05 6.43 -6.85
N GLU A 249 6.09 7.73 -6.55
CA GLU A 249 6.05 8.79 -7.56
C GLU A 249 7.44 8.99 -8.16
N LYS A 250 7.57 8.85 -9.49
CA LYS A 250 8.82 9.12 -10.22
C LYS A 250 8.53 9.34 -11.71
N TYR A 251 9.20 10.33 -12.31
CA TYR A 251 9.10 10.67 -13.74
C TYR A 251 7.68 10.99 -14.23
N GLY A 252 6.90 11.71 -13.40
CA GLY A 252 5.51 12.05 -13.74
C GLY A 252 4.58 10.85 -13.80
N LYS A 253 4.96 9.75 -13.16
CA LYS A 253 4.18 8.51 -13.08
C LYS A 253 4.14 8.00 -11.64
N LEU A 254 3.12 7.22 -11.33
CA LEU A 254 3.01 6.42 -10.13
C LEU A 254 3.32 4.97 -10.47
N TRP A 255 4.23 4.38 -9.69
CA TRP A 255 4.66 2.99 -9.80
C TRP A 255 4.08 2.19 -8.64
N PHE A 256 3.40 1.10 -8.97
CA PHE A 256 2.66 0.29 -7.99
C PHE A 256 3.28 -1.08 -7.83
N GLY A 257 3.74 -1.38 -6.63
CA GLY A 257 4.14 -2.71 -6.21
C GLY A 257 2.99 -3.50 -5.61
N SER A 258 3.19 -4.79 -5.40
CA SER A 258 2.21 -5.69 -4.80
C SER A 258 2.90 -6.85 -4.09
N VAL A 259 2.31 -7.35 -3.01
CA VAL A 259 2.75 -8.57 -2.31
C VAL A 259 2.65 -9.79 -3.22
N MET A 260 1.67 -9.84 -4.11
CA MET A 260 1.31 -11.10 -4.77
C MET A 260 1.10 -10.99 -6.27
N MET A 261 0.99 -9.79 -6.84
CA MET A 261 0.74 -9.67 -8.28
C MET A 261 1.99 -10.05 -9.09
N PRO A 262 1.83 -10.70 -10.25
CA PRO A 262 2.93 -11.06 -11.15
C PRO A 262 3.34 -9.89 -12.07
N PHE A 263 3.12 -8.64 -11.65
CA PHE A 263 3.39 -7.46 -12.48
C PHE A 263 3.65 -6.23 -11.61
N LEU A 264 4.36 -5.26 -12.19
CA LEU A 264 4.47 -3.91 -11.66
C LEU A 264 3.44 -3.00 -12.35
N GLY A 265 2.67 -2.23 -11.58
CA GLY A 265 1.67 -1.30 -12.12
C GLY A 265 2.27 0.07 -12.43
N LEU A 266 1.74 0.75 -13.44
CA LEU A 266 2.16 2.09 -13.84
C LEU A 266 0.95 2.97 -14.18
N TYR A 267 0.87 4.16 -13.59
CA TYR A 267 -0.15 5.16 -13.90
C TYR A 267 0.52 6.48 -14.27
N GLY A 268 0.12 7.09 -15.38
CA GLY A 268 0.52 8.44 -15.77
C GLY A 268 -0.54 9.46 -15.38
N PHE A 269 -0.11 10.65 -14.95
CA PHE A 269 -0.98 11.79 -14.73
C PHE A 269 -1.52 12.40 -16.04
#